data_AF-A0A7V2WNC2-F1
#
_entry.id   AF-A0A7V2WNC2-F1
#
_cell.length_a   1.000
_cell.length_b   1.000
_cell.length_c   1.000
_cell.angle_alpha   90.00
_cell.angle_beta   90.00
_cell.angle_gamma   90.00
#
_symmetry.space_group_name_H-M   'P 1'
#
loop_
_entity.id
_entity.type
_entity.pdbx_description
1 polymer ?
#
loop_
_entity_poly.entity_id
_entity_poly.type
_entity_poly.pdbx_seq_one_letter_code
_entity_poly.pdbx_strand_id
1 'polypeptide(L)' 'RLKLVVEPGGAVALAAVLTGKTDCKNKITALILSGGNVDAELFKSVL' A
#
# COMPACT_ATOMS: atom_id res chain seq x y z
N ARG A 1 12.19 3.75 9.27
CA ARG A 1 11.51 2.77 8.39
C ARG A 1 10.16 2.45 9.03
N LEU A 2 9.04 2.57 8.32
CA LEU A 2 7.68 2.60 8.92
C LEU A 2 7.20 1.26 9.52
N LYS A 3 7.79 0.12 9.12
CA LYS A 3 7.49 -1.23 9.63
C LYS A 3 5.99 -1.60 9.61
N LEU A 4 5.27 -1.17 8.58
CA LEU A 4 3.83 -1.41 8.42
C LEU A 4 3.56 -2.72 7.68
N VAL A 5 2.51 -3.42 8.10
CA VAL A 5 1.87 -4.52 7.36
C VAL A 5 0.55 -3.99 6.83
N VAL A 6 0.28 -4.21 5.55
CA VAL A 6 -0.90 -3.67 4.86
C VAL A 6 -1.51 -4.81 4.04
N GLU A 7 -2.83 -4.98 4.15
CA GLU A 7 -3.54 -5.98 3.35
C GLU A 7 -3.63 -5.53 1.88
N PRO A 8 -3.89 -6.43 0.91
CA PRO A 8 -3.92 -6.07 -0.50
C PRO A 8 -4.88 -4.90 -0.82
N GLY A 9 -6.07 -4.88 -0.22
CA GLY A 9 -7.04 -3.78 -0.38
C GLY A 9 -6.55 -2.45 0.19
N GLY A 10 -5.91 -2.48 1.36
CA GLY A 10 -5.34 -1.28 2.01
C GLY A 10 -4.14 -0.67 1.27
N ALA A 11 -3.50 -1.43 0.38
CA ALA A 11 -2.33 -1.01 -0.38
C ALA A 11 -2.67 -0.44 -1.78
N VAL A 12 -3.94 -0.42 -2.21
CA VAL A 12 -4.33 -0.03 -3.57
C VAL A 12 -3.91 1.41 -3.93
N ALA A 13 -4.03 2.36 -3.00
CA ALA A 13 -3.61 3.75 -3.23
C ALA A 13 -2.10 3.85 -3.48
N LEU A 14 -1.30 3.10 -2.72
CA LEU A 14 0.14 3.03 -2.92
C LEU A 14 0.48 2.39 -4.28
N ALA A 15 -0.20 1.30 -4.63
CA ALA A 15 -0.01 0.64 -5.92
C ALA A 15 -0.32 1.57 -7.10
N ALA A 16 -1.38 2.37 -7.03
CA ALA A 16 -1.73 3.34 -8.07
C ALA A 16 -0.63 4.40 -8.29
N VAL A 17 -0.04 4.91 -7.20
CA VAL A 17 1.06 5.88 -7.28
C VAL A 17 2.32 5.25 -7.84
N LEU A 18 2.73 4.08 -7.34
CA LEU A 18 3.95 3.40 -7.80
C LEU A 18 3.87 2.97 -9.26
N THR A 19 2.68 2.62 -9.73
CA THR A 19 2.45 2.24 -11.14
C THR A 19 2.15 3.42 -12.06
N GLY A 20 2.20 4.65 -11.54
CA GLY A 20 1.97 5.87 -12.34
C GLY A 20 0.53 6.04 -12.83
N LYS A 21 -0.44 5.36 -12.22
CA LYS A 21 -1.87 5.50 -12.55
C LYS A 21 -2.45 6.86 -12.12
N THR A 22 -1.75 7.57 -11.23
CA THR A 22 -2.13 8.90 -10.74
C THR A 22 -0.95 9.86 -10.89
N ASP A 23 -1.21 11.10 -11.32
CA ASP A 23 -0.18 12.13 -11.45
C ASP A 23 0.23 12.73 -10.10
N CYS A 24 1.32 12.20 -9.56
CA CYS A 24 1.92 12.63 -8.28
C CYS A 24 3.27 13.35 -8.45
N LYS A 25 3.76 13.56 -9.68
CA LYS A 25 5.11 14.10 -9.90
C LYS A 25 5.19 15.56 -9.46
N ASN A 26 6.25 15.91 -8.73
CA ASN A 26 6.49 17.26 -8.19
C ASN A 26 5.37 17.77 -7.25
N LYS A 27 4.65 16.86 -6.59
CA LYS A 27 3.59 17.18 -5.64
C LYS A 27 3.88 16.55 -4.28
N ILE A 28 3.49 17.24 -3.21
CA ILE A 28 3.40 16.62 -1.89
C ILE A 28 2.11 15.80 -1.87
N THR A 29 2.23 14.48 -1.83
CA THR A 29 1.09 13.56 -1.90
C THR A 29 0.92 12.84 -0.57
N ALA A 30 -0.26 12.94 0.02
CA ALA A 30 -0.67 12.12 1.17
C ALA A 30 -1.47 10.91 0.67
N LEU A 31 -1.29 9.77 1.32
CA LEU A 31 -1.93 8.50 0.98
C LEU A 31 -2.48 7.88 2.25
N ILE A 32 -3.60 7.17 2.14
CA ILE A 32 -4.16 6.38 3.24
C ILE A 32 -3.86 4.91 2.97
N LEU A 33 -3.26 4.25 3.96
CA LEU A 33 -3.16 2.79 4.05
C LEU A 33 -4.30 2.32 4.96
N SER A 34 -5.43 1.94 4.36
CA SER A 34 -6.71 1.85 5.09
C SER A 34 -6.89 0.59 5.93
N GLY A 35 -6.10 -0.45 5.70
CA GLY A 35 -6.27 -1.75 6.34
C GLY A 35 -4.99 -2.57 6.38
N GLY A 36 -4.82 -3.32 7.46
CA GLY A 36 -3.68 -4.22 7.69
C GLY A 36 -4.11 -5.52 8.36
N ASN A 37 -5.40 -5.86 8.31
CA ASN A 37 -5.93 -7.04 8.96
C ASN A 37 -5.76 -8.24 8.03
N VAL A 38 -4.60 -8.88 8.13
CA VAL A 38 -4.24 -10.03 7.30
C VAL A 38 -3.74 -11.16 8.17
N ASP A 39 -4.10 -12.39 7.82
CA ASP A 39 -3.53 -13.59 8.42
C ASP A 39 -2.03 -13.69 8.11
N ALA A 40 -1.22 -14.07 9.09
CA ALA A 40 0.22 -14.07 8.95
C ALA A 40 0.74 -15.12 7.94
N GLU A 41 0.12 -16.30 7.89
CA GLU A 41 0.51 -17.35 6.94
C GLU A 41 0.05 -16.99 5.52
N LEU A 42 -1.16 -16.42 5.39
CA LEU A 42 -1.62 -15.89 4.10
C LEU A 42 -0.70 -14.78 3.61
N PHE A 43 -0.35 -13.80 4.45
CA PHE A 43 0.55 -12.71 4.08
C PHE A 43 1.93 -13.23 3.65
N LYS A 44 2.45 -14.22 4.36
CA LYS A 44 3.72 -14.89 4.02
C LYS A 44 3.66 -15.62 2.69
N SER A 45 2.51 -16.16 2.29
CA SER A 45 2.36 -16.86 1.01
C SER A 45 2.44 -15.94 -0.23
N VAL A 46 2.29 -14.62 -0.05
CA VAL A 46 2.27 -13.61 -1.13
C VAL A 46 3.43 -12.60 -1.06
N LEU A 47 4.38 -12.78 -0.13
CA LEU A 47 5.64 -12.04 -0.05
C LEU A 47 6.71 -12.66 -0.96
#